data_AF-A0A9D9CUW5-F1
#
_entry.id   AF-A0A9D9CUW5-F1
#
_cell.length_a   1.000
_cell.length_b   1.000
_cell.length_c   1.000
_cell.angle_alpha   90.00
_cell.angle_beta   90.00
_cell.angle_gamma   90.00
#
_symmetry.space_group_name_H-M   'P 1'
#
loop_
_entity.id
_entity.type
_entity.pdbx_description
1 polymer ?
#
loop_
_entity_poly.entity_id
_entity_poly.type
_entity_poly.pdbx_seq_one_letter_code
_entity_poly.pdbx_strand_id
1 'polypeptide(L)'
;SLDMLVVVFTFLFIDMFDTMGTIIGVHQGAGLVPEGNRRDDIPGMEKMFLADSIGTVCGACLGTSTTTTYVESASGVGEGGRTGLTAFSTAVCFALALFFSPLFLAIPGAATAPALIIVGVMMMNSVTRIHWDDYCKAIPAFLTIIMMPLAYSISDGILIGVISYVLCHAVAGKFKDISITMWVLAALFICKYVFI
;
A
#
# COMPACT_ATOMS: atom_id res chain seq x y z
N SER A 1 4.01 27.30 5.14
CA SER A 1 5.28 26.53 5.08
C SER A 1 5.31 25.34 6.04
N LEU A 2 4.84 25.48 7.29
CA LEU A 2 4.78 24.36 8.23
C LEU A 2 3.71 23.31 7.85
N ASP A 3 2.54 23.74 7.37
CA ASP A 3 1.48 22.80 6.94
C ASP A 3 1.93 21.90 5.80
N MET A 4 2.61 22.48 4.79
CA MET A 4 3.18 21.72 3.67
C MET A 4 4.19 20.69 4.16
N LEU A 5 5.01 21.04 5.16
CA LEU A 5 5.98 20.13 5.76
C LEU A 5 5.28 18.96 6.46
N VAL A 6 4.22 19.21 7.23
CA VAL A 6 3.43 18.16 7.88
C VAL A 6 2.74 17.25 6.86
N VAL A 7 2.20 17.82 5.78
CA VAL A 7 1.59 17.08 4.68
C VAL A 7 2.62 16.17 4.00
N VAL A 8 3.81 16.69 3.68
CA VAL A 8 4.90 15.91 3.06
C VAL A 8 5.33 14.75 3.96
N PHE A 9 5.55 14.99 5.26
CA PHE A 9 5.89 13.92 6.19
C PHE A 9 4.76 12.88 6.30
N THR A 10 3.51 13.32 6.35
CA THR A 10 2.35 12.42 6.42
C THR A 10 2.28 11.53 5.18
N PHE A 11 2.38 12.11 3.98
CA PHE A 11 2.38 11.35 2.72
C PHE A 11 3.59 10.44 2.56
N LEU A 12 4.78 10.86 3.02
CA LEU A 12 5.97 10.01 3.00
C LEU A 12 5.77 8.71 3.79
N PHE A 13 5.20 8.81 5.00
CA PHE A 13 4.93 7.61 5.78
C PHE A 13 3.82 6.76 5.16
N ILE A 14 2.77 7.39 4.64
CA ILE A 14 1.69 6.68 3.95
C ILE A 14 2.22 5.91 2.74
N ASP A 15 3.01 6.56 1.88
CA ASP A 15 3.62 5.97 0.69
C ASP A 15 4.55 4.81 1.05
N MET A 16 5.37 4.97 2.10
CA MET A 16 6.21 3.89 2.62
C MET A 16 5.37 2.68 3.09
N PHE A 17 4.24 2.90 3.78
CA PHE A 17 3.35 1.81 4.21
C PHE A 17 2.60 1.16 3.06
N ASP A 18 2.20 1.95 2.06
CA ASP A 18 1.55 1.43 0.86
C ASP A 18 2.52 0.52 0.10
N THR A 19 3.73 1.00 -0.21
CA THR A 19 4.79 0.21 -0.84
C THR A 19 5.14 -1.04 -0.03
N MET A 20 5.25 -0.94 1.29
CA MET A 20 5.50 -2.11 2.14
C MET A 20 4.34 -3.12 2.05
N GLY A 21 3.10 -2.64 2.15
CA GLY A 21 1.89 -3.45 2.10
C GLY A 21 1.72 -4.14 0.75
N THR A 22 1.98 -3.43 -0.34
CA THR A 22 1.89 -3.97 -1.70
C THR A 22 3.01 -4.95 -2.00
N ILE A 23 4.26 -4.67 -1.62
CA ILE A 23 5.38 -5.62 -1.76
C ILE A 23 5.07 -6.92 -1.02
N ILE A 24 4.64 -6.84 0.24
CA ILE A 24 4.29 -8.03 1.04
C ILE A 24 3.09 -8.74 0.42
N GLY A 25 2.04 -8.01 0.03
CA GLY A 25 0.84 -8.57 -0.59
C GLY A 25 1.14 -9.32 -1.89
N VAL A 26 1.94 -8.73 -2.78
CA VAL A 26 2.36 -9.34 -4.04
C VAL A 26 3.26 -10.54 -3.80
N HIS A 27 4.24 -10.46 -2.89
CA HIS A 27 5.12 -11.59 -2.57
C HIS A 27 4.37 -12.78 -2.00
N GLN A 28 3.46 -12.53 -1.06
CA GLN A 28 2.64 -13.56 -0.46
C GLN A 28 1.61 -14.12 -1.47
N GLY A 29 1.07 -13.29 -2.35
CA GLY A 29 0.17 -13.69 -3.44
C GLY A 29 0.86 -14.57 -4.48
N ALA A 30 2.12 -14.26 -4.78
CA ALA A 30 2.95 -14.91 -5.80
C ALA A 30 3.71 -16.16 -5.32
N GLY A 31 3.69 -16.48 -4.02
CA GLY A 31 4.49 -17.57 -3.45
C GLY A 31 6.00 -17.34 -3.59
N LEU A 32 6.44 -16.09 -3.63
CA LEU A 32 7.86 -15.70 -3.77
C LEU A 32 8.61 -15.68 -2.43
N VAL A 33 7.93 -16.02 -1.33
CA VAL A 33 8.55 -16.18 -0.01
C VAL A 33 9.24 -17.55 0.04
N PRO A 34 10.58 -17.61 0.23
CA PRO A 34 11.31 -18.87 0.23
C PRO A 34 10.80 -19.83 1.31
N GLU A 35 10.58 -21.11 0.96
CA GLU A 35 10.24 -22.17 1.91
C GLU A 35 11.35 -22.31 2.96
N GLY A 36 11.05 -21.97 4.22
CA GLY A 36 11.98 -22.09 5.35
C GLY A 36 12.44 -20.76 5.96
N ASN A 37 12.22 -19.62 5.30
CA ASN A 37 12.45 -18.31 5.92
C ASN A 37 11.21 -17.83 6.69
N ARG A 38 11.44 -17.11 7.80
CA ARG A 38 10.38 -16.37 8.50
C ARG A 38 9.70 -15.46 7.47
N ARG A 39 8.38 -15.28 7.64
CA ARG A 39 7.48 -14.46 6.79
C ARG A 39 7.94 -13.00 6.58
N ASP A 40 9.04 -12.60 7.20
CA ASP A 40 9.49 -11.23 7.42
C ASP A 40 10.80 -10.90 6.67
N ASP A 41 11.43 -11.88 5.99
CA ASP A 41 12.71 -11.67 5.30
C ASP A 41 12.55 -11.83 3.78
N ILE A 42 11.89 -10.84 3.16
CA ILE A 42 11.81 -10.72 1.70
C ILE A 42 13.20 -10.34 1.19
N PRO A 43 13.90 -11.22 0.45
CA PRO A 43 15.24 -10.94 0.01
C PRO A 43 15.26 -9.72 -0.92
N GLY A 44 16.07 -8.72 -0.58
CA GLY A 44 16.22 -7.52 -1.41
C GLY A 44 15.14 -6.45 -1.21
N MET A 45 14.41 -6.47 -0.10
CA MET A 45 13.43 -5.43 0.25
C MET A 45 14.00 -4.01 0.14
N GLU A 46 15.26 -3.79 0.55
CA GLU A 46 15.95 -2.50 0.39
C GLU A 46 16.06 -2.06 -1.08
N LYS A 47 16.36 -2.98 -1.99
CA LYS A 47 16.43 -2.70 -3.42
C LYS A 47 15.05 -2.37 -3.99
N MET A 48 14.00 -2.99 -3.46
CA MET A 48 12.62 -2.70 -3.86
C MET A 48 12.21 -1.29 -3.41
N PHE A 49 12.47 -0.91 -2.15
CA PHE A 49 12.24 0.44 -1.66
C PHE A 49 13.07 1.49 -2.41
N LEU A 50 14.30 1.16 -2.80
CA LEU A 50 15.12 2.05 -3.62
C LEU A 50 14.51 2.24 -5.01
N ALA A 51 14.03 1.16 -5.64
CA ALA A 51 13.39 1.24 -6.96
C ALA A 51 12.09 2.07 -6.92
N ASP A 52 11.27 1.87 -5.88
CA ASP A 52 10.06 2.64 -5.63
C ASP A 52 10.36 4.12 -5.39
N SER A 53 11.34 4.43 -4.54
CA SER A 53 11.76 5.81 -4.26
C SER A 53 12.29 6.52 -5.51
N ILE A 54 13.11 5.84 -6.32
CA ILE A 54 13.60 6.38 -7.60
C ILE A 54 12.43 6.62 -8.54
N GLY A 55 11.49 5.67 -8.63
CA GLY A 55 10.25 5.81 -9.40
C GLY A 55 9.48 7.07 -8.99
N THR A 56 9.18 7.20 -7.70
CA THR A 56 8.40 8.30 -7.14
C THR A 56 9.07 9.66 -7.35
N VAL A 57 10.39 9.76 -7.15
CA VAL A 57 11.14 11.00 -7.40
C VAL A 57 11.14 11.34 -8.89
N CYS A 58 11.37 10.36 -9.78
CA CYS A 58 11.32 10.57 -11.22
C CYS A 58 9.91 10.97 -11.69
N GLY A 59 8.86 10.33 -11.17
CA GLY A 59 7.46 10.68 -11.46
C GLY A 59 7.10 12.09 -11.01
N ALA A 60 7.47 12.44 -9.77
CA ALA A 60 7.27 13.79 -9.23
C ALA A 60 7.99 14.87 -10.07
N CYS A 61 9.21 14.61 -10.53
CA CYS A 61 9.95 15.50 -11.44
C CYS A 61 9.27 15.66 -12.81
N LEU A 62 8.53 14.65 -13.26
CA LEU A 62 7.73 14.70 -14.49
C LEU A 62 6.32 15.27 -14.27
N GLY A 63 5.97 15.66 -13.04
CA GLY A 63 4.69 16.25 -12.68
C GLY A 63 3.55 15.25 -12.46
N THR A 64 3.86 13.96 -12.28
CA THR A 64 2.85 12.92 -11.97
C THR A 64 2.64 12.76 -10.47
N SER A 65 1.57 12.04 -10.09
CA SER A 65 1.40 11.56 -8.71
C SER A 65 2.48 10.55 -8.33
N THR A 66 2.53 10.16 -7.05
CA THR A 66 3.46 9.15 -6.55
C THR A 66 3.28 7.84 -7.31
N THR A 67 4.39 7.23 -7.73
CA THR A 67 4.38 5.96 -8.45
C THR A 67 4.71 4.85 -7.47
N THR A 68 3.75 3.99 -7.16
CA THR A 68 3.95 2.88 -6.23
C THR A 68 3.83 1.52 -6.93
N THR A 69 4.20 0.47 -6.21
CA THR A 69 3.97 -0.92 -6.61
C THR A 69 2.50 -1.26 -6.49
N TYR A 70 1.89 -1.72 -7.59
CA TYR A 70 0.47 -2.07 -7.63
C TYR A 70 0.19 -3.49 -7.13
N VAL A 71 -0.84 -3.66 -6.28
CA VAL A 71 -1.30 -4.97 -5.79
C VAL A 71 -1.80 -5.84 -6.94
N GLU A 72 -2.36 -5.22 -7.97
CA GLU A 72 -2.81 -5.83 -9.21
C GLU A 72 -1.67 -6.56 -9.94
N SER A 73 -0.41 -6.17 -9.70
CA SER A 73 0.75 -6.90 -10.23
C SER A 73 0.77 -8.37 -9.78
N ALA A 74 0.12 -8.71 -8.67
CA ALA A 74 -0.03 -10.09 -8.23
C ALA A 74 -0.74 -10.97 -9.26
N SER A 75 -1.68 -10.45 -10.06
CA SER A 75 -2.30 -11.23 -11.14
C SER A 75 -1.31 -11.48 -12.28
N GLY A 76 -0.48 -10.49 -12.62
CA GLY A 76 0.59 -10.65 -13.60
C GLY A 76 1.64 -11.69 -13.18
N VAL A 77 1.97 -11.74 -11.88
CA VAL A 77 2.85 -12.78 -11.34
C VAL A 77 2.16 -14.14 -11.29
N GLY A 78 0.86 -14.17 -11.00
CA GLY A 78 0.02 -15.38 -11.03
C GLY A 78 -0.01 -16.06 -12.40
N GLU A 79 -0.03 -15.27 -13.48
CA GLU A 79 0.07 -15.73 -14.87
C GLU A 79 1.51 -16.10 -15.31
N GLY A 80 2.48 -16.10 -14.37
CA GLY A 80 3.86 -16.53 -14.61
C GLY A 80 4.88 -15.41 -14.79
N GLY A 81 4.48 -14.14 -14.62
CA GLY A 81 5.38 -12.99 -14.69
C GLY A 81 6.35 -12.92 -13.51
N ARG A 82 7.58 -13.43 -13.68
CA ARG A 82 8.59 -13.48 -12.60
C ARG A 82 9.82 -12.59 -12.83
N THR A 83 9.84 -11.84 -13.92
CA THR A 83 10.98 -11.00 -14.30
C THR A 83 10.54 -9.57 -14.58
N GLY A 84 11.47 -8.62 -14.45
CA GLY A 84 11.24 -7.21 -14.81
C GLY A 84 10.89 -6.98 -16.28
N LEU A 85 11.03 -7.98 -17.15
CA LEU A 85 10.58 -7.91 -18.55
C LEU A 85 9.06 -7.73 -18.66
N THR A 86 8.30 -8.27 -17.70
CA THR A 86 6.84 -8.07 -17.63
C THR A 86 6.50 -6.62 -17.31
N ALA A 87 7.17 -6.02 -16.32
CA ALA A 87 7.03 -4.61 -16.00
C ALA A 87 7.45 -3.72 -17.19
N PHE A 88 8.57 -4.04 -17.86
CA PHE A 88 9.05 -3.30 -19.02
C PHE A 88 8.09 -3.36 -20.21
N SER A 89 7.61 -4.55 -20.56
CA SER A 89 6.62 -4.70 -21.64
C SER A 89 5.32 -3.97 -21.33
N THR A 90 4.86 -4.00 -20.08
CA THR A 90 3.70 -3.23 -19.62
C THR A 90 3.94 -1.73 -19.79
N ALA A 91 5.11 -1.22 -19.40
CA ALA A 91 5.48 0.18 -19.58
C ALA A 91 5.52 0.61 -21.06
N VAL A 92 6.03 -0.24 -21.95
CA VAL A 92 6.03 0.00 -23.40
C VAL A 92 4.58 0.04 -23.94
N CYS A 93 3.72 -0.88 -23.51
CA CYS A 93 2.30 -0.87 -23.87
C CYS A 93 1.60 0.41 -23.40
N PHE A 94 1.88 0.89 -22.18
CA PHE A 94 1.34 2.18 -21.69
C PHE A 94 1.90 3.37 -22.46
N ALA A 95 3.19 3.36 -22.84
CA ALA A 95 3.77 4.40 -23.68
C ALA A 95 3.12 4.46 -25.07
N LEU A 96 2.85 3.30 -25.68
CA LEU A 96 2.09 3.23 -26.93
C LEU A 96 0.63 3.68 -26.74
N ALA A 97 0.01 3.34 -25.60
CA ALA A 97 -1.35 3.75 -25.27
C ALA A 97 -1.52 5.27 -25.21
N LEU A 98 -0.46 6.04 -24.89
CA LEU A 98 -0.51 7.52 -24.90
C LEU A 98 -0.89 8.08 -26.28
N PHE A 99 -0.45 7.47 -27.38
CA PHE A 99 -0.86 7.89 -28.73
C PHE A 99 -2.34 7.62 -29.02
N PHE A 100 -2.89 6.59 -28.38
CA PHE A 100 -4.32 6.24 -28.45
C PHE A 100 -5.15 6.84 -27.31
N SER A 101 -4.56 7.68 -26.46
CA SER A 101 -5.23 8.38 -25.36
C SER A 101 -6.58 9.02 -25.75
N PRO A 102 -6.71 9.76 -26.88
CA PRO A 102 -8.00 10.33 -27.26
C PRO A 102 -9.08 9.29 -27.56
N LEU A 103 -8.72 8.06 -27.95
CA LEU A 103 -9.67 6.97 -28.14
C LEU A 103 -10.13 6.38 -26.79
N PHE A 104 -9.21 6.24 -25.83
CA PHE A 104 -9.55 5.72 -24.49
C PHE A 104 -10.38 6.71 -23.68
N LEU A 105 -10.13 8.01 -23.80
CA LEU A 105 -10.92 9.05 -23.14
C LEU A 105 -12.34 9.17 -23.72
N ALA A 106 -12.59 8.62 -24.91
CA ALA A 106 -13.94 8.54 -25.49
C ALA A 106 -14.78 7.40 -24.89
N ILE A 107 -14.16 6.46 -24.16
CA ILE A 107 -14.86 5.36 -23.49
C ILE A 107 -15.60 5.91 -22.26
N PRO A 108 -16.93 5.71 -22.14
CA PRO A 108 -17.68 6.16 -20.98
C PRO A 108 -17.18 5.50 -19.69
N GLY A 109 -17.14 6.24 -18.58
CA GLY A 109 -16.75 5.69 -17.27
C GLY A 109 -17.64 4.53 -16.79
N ALA A 110 -18.88 4.45 -17.28
CA ALA A 110 -19.76 3.32 -17.02
C ALA A 110 -19.23 1.98 -17.59
N ALA A 111 -18.38 2.03 -18.62
CA ALA A 111 -17.75 0.83 -19.20
C ALA A 111 -16.48 0.40 -18.45
N THR A 112 -15.78 1.34 -17.80
CA THR A 112 -14.57 1.03 -17.01
C THR A 112 -14.87 0.70 -15.55
N ALA A 113 -15.99 1.17 -15.02
CA ALA A 113 -16.41 0.91 -13.64
C ALA A 113 -16.49 -0.59 -13.26
N PRO A 114 -17.06 -1.50 -14.09
CA PRO A 114 -17.12 -2.93 -13.75
C PRO A 114 -15.73 -3.55 -13.58
N ALA A 115 -14.75 -3.13 -14.40
CA ALA A 115 -13.38 -3.60 -14.29
C ALA A 115 -12.75 -3.18 -12.95
N LEU A 116 -12.94 -1.91 -12.56
CA LEU A 116 -12.45 -1.41 -11.26
C LEU A 116 -13.13 -2.10 -10.06
N ILE A 117 -14.43 -2.43 -10.17
CA ILE A 117 -15.13 -3.18 -9.12
C ILE A 117 -14.53 -4.58 -8.96
N ILE A 118 -14.27 -5.29 -10.07
CA ILE A 118 -13.67 -6.63 -10.03
C ILE A 118 -12.26 -6.56 -9.43
N VAL A 119 -11.47 -5.56 -9.82
CA VAL A 119 -10.13 -5.33 -9.22
C VAL A 119 -10.23 -5.13 -7.71
N GLY A 120 -11.17 -4.30 -7.24
CA GLY A 120 -11.42 -4.11 -5.80
C GLY A 120 -11.80 -5.42 -5.09
N VAL A 121 -12.64 -6.25 -5.70
CA VAL A 121 -12.98 -7.58 -5.18
C VAL A 121 -11.75 -8.50 -5.09
N MET A 122 -10.84 -8.44 -6.07
CA MET A 122 -9.60 -9.20 -6.03
C MET A 122 -8.68 -8.74 -4.89
N MET A 123 -8.61 -7.43 -4.61
CA MET A 123 -7.82 -6.88 -3.50
C MET A 123 -8.33 -7.33 -2.13
N MET A 124 -9.63 -7.60 -1.99
CA MET A 124 -10.22 -8.13 -0.74
C MET A 124 -9.73 -9.52 -0.37
N ASN A 125 -9.15 -10.30 -1.31
CA ASN A 125 -8.57 -11.60 -0.99
C ASN A 125 -7.47 -11.49 0.09
N SER A 126 -6.71 -10.40 0.12
CA SER A 126 -5.70 -10.14 1.15
C SER A 126 -6.27 -10.12 2.58
N VAL A 127 -7.54 -9.75 2.75
CA VAL A 127 -8.24 -9.70 4.05
C VAL A 127 -8.40 -11.09 4.66
N THR A 128 -8.48 -12.13 3.82
CA THR A 128 -8.58 -13.53 4.29
C THR A 128 -7.31 -14.02 4.99
N ARG A 129 -6.16 -13.37 4.75
CA ARG A 129 -4.86 -13.75 5.32
C ARG A 129 -4.63 -13.16 6.71
N ILE A 130 -5.55 -12.34 7.20
CA ILE A 130 -5.48 -11.71 8.52
C ILE A 130 -5.80 -12.75 9.59
N HIS A 131 -5.00 -12.76 10.66
CA HIS A 131 -5.24 -13.63 11.82
C HIS A 131 -6.37 -13.07 12.68
N TRP A 132 -7.61 -13.43 12.34
CA TRP A 132 -8.82 -12.95 13.02
C TRP A 132 -8.95 -13.42 14.47
N ASP A 133 -8.25 -14.49 14.84
CA ASP A 133 -8.24 -15.04 16.21
C ASP A 133 -7.45 -14.16 17.20
N ASP A 134 -6.51 -13.34 16.71
CA ASP A 134 -5.73 -12.42 17.55
C ASP A 134 -6.38 -11.03 17.55
N TYR A 135 -7.18 -10.74 18.58
CA TYR A 135 -7.87 -9.45 18.73
C TYR A 135 -6.94 -8.23 18.70
N CYS A 136 -5.67 -8.39 19.08
CA CYS A 136 -4.69 -7.31 19.01
C CYS A 136 -4.37 -6.89 17.56
N LYS A 137 -4.64 -7.76 16.58
CA LYS A 137 -4.43 -7.53 15.15
C LYS A 137 -5.75 -7.41 14.38
N ALA A 138 -6.77 -8.16 14.78
CA ALA A 138 -8.09 -8.16 14.15
C ALA A 138 -8.81 -6.82 14.33
N ILE A 139 -8.80 -6.23 15.53
CA ILE A 139 -9.48 -4.95 15.81
C ILE A 139 -8.87 -3.81 14.97
N PRO A 140 -7.52 -3.60 14.96
CA PRO A 140 -6.91 -2.57 14.11
C PRO A 140 -7.20 -2.79 12.62
N ALA A 141 -7.08 -4.03 12.13
CA ALA A 141 -7.34 -4.34 10.73
C ALA A 141 -8.78 -4.02 10.31
N PHE A 142 -9.76 -4.40 11.16
CA PHE A 142 -11.17 -4.09 10.95
C PHE A 142 -11.41 -2.58 10.92
N LEU A 143 -10.80 -1.85 11.86
CA LEU A 143 -10.92 -0.40 11.95
C LEU A 143 -10.35 0.28 10.70
N THR A 144 -9.18 -0.16 10.22
CA THR A 144 -8.57 0.34 8.97
C THR A 144 -9.51 0.16 7.78
N ILE A 145 -10.07 -1.04 7.60
CA ILE A 145 -10.92 -1.37 6.43
C ILE A 145 -12.18 -0.50 6.41
N ILE A 146 -12.81 -0.24 7.57
CA ILE A 146 -14.03 0.56 7.64
C ILE A 146 -13.74 2.06 7.58
N MET A 147 -12.66 2.52 8.22
CA MET A 147 -12.37 3.95 8.29
C MET A 147 -11.90 4.52 6.94
N MET A 148 -11.26 3.72 6.07
CA MET A 148 -10.89 4.18 4.72
C MET A 148 -12.07 4.73 3.90
N PRO A 149 -13.17 3.98 3.66
CA PRO A 149 -14.33 4.51 2.94
C PRO A 149 -15.10 5.54 3.77
N LEU A 150 -15.18 5.38 5.10
CA LEU A 150 -15.97 6.29 5.94
C LEU A 150 -15.34 7.69 6.07
N ALA A 151 -14.00 7.76 6.08
CA ALA A 151 -13.25 9.01 6.10
C ALA A 151 -13.04 9.62 4.70
N TYR A 152 -13.49 8.94 3.62
CA TYR A 152 -13.19 9.30 2.23
C TYR A 152 -11.69 9.52 1.96
N SER A 153 -10.82 8.88 2.76
CA SER A 153 -9.39 9.14 2.82
C SER A 153 -8.68 7.85 3.22
N ILE A 154 -7.93 7.28 2.27
CA ILE A 154 -7.08 6.10 2.52
C ILE A 154 -6.07 6.43 3.63
N SER A 155 -5.50 7.64 3.55
CA SER A 155 -4.56 8.20 4.51
C SER A 155 -5.09 8.16 5.94
N ASP A 156 -6.30 8.66 6.17
CA ASP A 156 -6.88 8.71 7.52
C ASP A 156 -7.29 7.33 8.03
N GLY A 157 -7.73 6.43 7.14
CA GLY A 157 -7.98 5.03 7.47
C GLY A 157 -6.73 4.28 7.95
N ILE A 158 -5.59 4.41 7.24
CA ILE A 158 -4.30 3.83 7.65
C ILE A 158 -3.87 4.40 9.00
N LEU A 159 -3.99 5.71 9.17
CA LEU A 159 -3.56 6.43 10.34
C LEU A 159 -4.30 5.95 11.60
N ILE A 160 -5.63 5.84 11.52
CA ILE A 160 -6.48 5.33 12.61
C ILE A 160 -6.20 3.85 12.86
N GLY A 161 -5.93 3.07 11.82
CA GLY A 161 -5.46 1.70 11.91
C GLY A 161 -4.19 1.53 12.73
N VAL A 162 -3.16 2.32 12.43
CA VAL A 162 -1.87 2.32 13.14
C VAL A 162 -2.03 2.73 14.61
N ILE A 163 -2.80 3.78 14.89
CA ILE A 163 -3.09 4.21 16.27
C ILE A 163 -3.80 3.08 17.03
N SER A 164 -4.82 2.48 16.41
CA SER A 164 -5.55 1.36 17.02
C SER A 164 -4.65 0.17 17.28
N TYR A 165 -3.70 -0.12 16.39
CA TYR A 165 -2.74 -1.22 16.57
C TYR A 165 -1.86 -1.02 17.80
N VAL A 166 -1.28 0.16 17.95
CA VAL A 166 -0.44 0.49 19.11
C VAL A 166 -1.26 0.51 20.39
N LEU A 167 -2.47 1.08 20.36
CA LEU A 167 -3.35 1.13 21.53
C LEU A 167 -3.78 -0.28 21.98
N CYS A 168 -4.19 -1.15 21.06
CA CYS A 168 -4.60 -2.52 21.39
C CYS A 168 -3.47 -3.33 22.03
N HIS A 169 -2.25 -3.25 21.46
CA HIS A 169 -1.09 -3.95 22.02
C HIS A 169 -0.61 -3.35 23.34
N ALA A 170 -0.73 -2.02 23.51
CA ALA A 170 -0.41 -1.34 24.77
C ALA A 170 -1.36 -1.77 25.90
N VAL A 171 -2.67 -1.78 25.65
CA VAL A 171 -3.69 -2.21 26.63
C VAL A 171 -3.56 -3.70 26.95
N ALA A 172 -3.21 -4.53 25.96
CA ALA A 172 -2.96 -5.96 26.15
C ALA A 172 -1.63 -6.28 26.88
N GLY A 173 -0.83 -5.27 27.25
CA GLY A 173 0.46 -5.45 27.91
C GLY A 173 1.57 -6.01 27.02
N LYS A 174 1.33 -6.13 25.70
CA LYS A 174 2.26 -6.70 24.70
C LYS A 174 3.19 -5.63 24.12
N PHE A 175 3.83 -4.85 24.97
CA PHE A 175 4.69 -3.74 24.55
C PHE A 175 5.92 -4.18 23.73
N LYS A 176 6.39 -5.42 23.95
CA LYS A 176 7.57 -5.97 23.26
C LYS A 176 7.31 -6.41 21.81
N ASP A 177 6.05 -6.57 21.43
CA ASP A 177 5.66 -6.97 20.07
C ASP A 177 5.55 -5.78 19.11
N ILE A 178 5.66 -4.55 19.63
CA ILE A 178 5.58 -3.31 18.86
C ILE A 178 6.98 -2.76 18.62
N SER A 179 7.34 -2.46 17.37
CA SER A 179 8.59 -1.78 17.06
C SER A 179 8.57 -0.33 17.59
N ILE A 180 9.74 0.19 17.95
CA ILE A 180 9.90 1.59 18.38
C ILE A 180 9.37 2.54 17.29
N THR A 181 9.54 2.19 16.01
CA THR A 181 9.05 2.95 14.86
C THR A 181 7.52 3.10 14.87
N MET A 182 6.77 2.05 15.21
CA MET A 182 5.30 2.10 15.30
C MET A 182 4.84 3.03 16.43
N TRP A 183 5.56 3.07 17.55
CA TRP A 183 5.27 4.00 18.64
C TRP A 183 5.49 5.45 18.25
N VAL A 184 6.63 5.76 17.61
CA VAL A 184 6.93 7.10 17.10
C VAL A 184 5.89 7.54 16.09
N LEU A 185 5.50 6.63 15.19
CA LEU A 185 4.52 6.91 14.17
C LEU A 185 3.12 7.18 14.76
N ALA A 186 2.66 6.36 15.69
CA ALA A 186 1.39 6.58 16.38
C ALA A 186 1.40 7.93 17.11
N ALA A 187 2.51 8.33 17.73
CA ALA A 187 2.63 9.65 18.35
C ALA A 187 2.55 10.80 17.33
N LEU A 188 3.27 10.70 16.20
CA LEU A 188 3.20 11.69 15.11
C LEU A 188 1.79 11.83 14.54
N PHE A 189 1.12 10.70 14.37
CA PHE A 189 -0.23 10.60 13.85
C PHE A 189 -1.28 11.17 14.81
N ILE A 190 -1.13 10.93 16.12
CA ILE A 190 -1.95 11.60 17.14
C ILE A 190 -1.69 13.11 17.12
N CYS A 191 -0.42 13.53 17.02
CA CYS A 191 -0.08 14.94 16.89
C CYS A 191 -0.75 15.59 15.66
N LYS A 192 -0.79 14.91 14.49
CA LYS A 192 -1.54 15.41 13.33
C LYS A 192 -2.98 15.74 13.70
N TYR A 193 -3.71 14.82 14.34
CA TYR A 193 -5.12 15.03 14.72
C TYR A 193 -5.36 16.09 15.80
N VAL A 194 -4.37 16.36 16.64
CA VAL A 194 -4.48 17.33 17.74
C VAL A 194 -4.10 18.75 17.29
N PHE A 195 -3.13 18.88 16.38
CA PHE A 195 -2.57 20.17 15.96
C PHE A 195 -3.07 20.68 14.60
N ILE A 196 -3.68 19.82 13.77
CA ILE A 196 -4.25 20.14 12.45
C ILE A 196 -5.72 19.71 12.43
#